data_AF-A0A929SIV6-F1
#
_entry.id   AF-A0A929SIV6-F1
#
_cell.length_a   1.000
_cell.length_b   1.000
_cell.length_c   1.000
_cell.angle_alpha   90.00
_cell.angle_beta   90.00
_cell.angle_gamma   90.00
#
_symmetry.space_group_name_H-M   'P 1'
#
loop_
_entity.id
_entity.type
_entity.pdbx_description
1 polymer ?
#
loop_
_entity_poly.entity_id
_entity_poly.type
_entity_poly.pdbx_seq_one_letter_code
_entity_poly.pdbx_strand_id
1 'polypeptide(L)'
;MSLVSLAAIMLTHFIAIIVPGPDVFLILRVSLAHGFRYSFYACLGVCAGIVLWVFLTAFGLKALFEAAPLIRYALALFSVCYLLFLSFLLFRSARSKK
;
A
#
# COMPACT_ATOMS: atom_id res chain seq x y z
N MET A 1 -16.99 2.38 21.28
CA MET A 1 -16.63 1.44 20.20
C MET A 1 -17.32 0.11 20.53
N SER A 2 -18.09 -0.48 19.61
CA SER A 2 -18.77 -1.75 19.88
C SER A 2 -17.79 -2.92 19.83
N LEU A 3 -18.09 -4.03 20.52
CA LEU A 3 -17.27 -5.25 20.51
C LEU A 3 -17.03 -5.76 19.06
N VAL A 4 -18.01 -5.53 18.19
CA VAL A 4 -17.96 -5.84 16.75
C VAL A 4 -16.87 -5.03 16.03
N SER A 5 -16.73 -3.73 16.32
CA SER A 5 -15.69 -2.90 15.70
C SER A 5 -14.29 -3.35 16.10
N LEU A 6 -14.11 -3.77 17.36
CA LEU A 6 -12.83 -4.30 17.85
C LEU A 6 -12.46 -5.60 17.11
N ALA A 7 -13.40 -6.54 17.02
CA ALA A 7 -13.21 -7.79 16.30
C ALA A 7 -12.90 -7.55 14.81
N ALA A 8 -13.57 -6.60 14.17
CA ALA A 8 -13.31 -6.23 12.77
C ALA A 8 -11.89 -5.68 12.57
N ILE A 9 -11.45 -4.74 13.42
CA ILE A 9 -10.09 -4.16 13.33
C ILE A 9 -9.03 -5.24 13.52
N MET A 10 -9.21 -6.13 14.50
CA MET A 10 -8.29 -7.24 14.76
C MET A 10 -8.20 -8.19 13.57
N LEU A 11 -9.34 -8.59 12.99
CA LEU A 11 -9.38 -9.48 11.83
C LEU A 11 -8.69 -8.83 10.61
N THR A 12 -8.98 -7.56 10.33
CA THR A 12 -8.37 -6.84 9.20
C THR A 12 -6.85 -6.74 9.36
N HIS A 13 -6.35 -6.42 10.56
CA HIS A 13 -4.90 -6.35 10.82
C HIS A 13 -4.24 -7.73 10.72
N PHE A 14 -4.90 -8.77 11.21
CA PHE A 14 -4.39 -10.14 11.10
C PHE A 14 -4.20 -10.56 9.64
N ILE A 15 -5.21 -10.31 8.79
CA ILE A 15 -5.11 -10.58 7.35
C ILE A 15 -4.01 -9.74 6.70
N ALA A 16 -3.90 -8.46 7.06
CA ALA A 16 -2.90 -7.55 6.53
C ALA A 16 -1.46 -7.96 6.88
N ILE A 17 -1.23 -8.56 8.05
CA ILE A 17 0.11 -9.03 8.47
C ILE A 17 0.53 -10.31 7.73
N ILE A 18 -0.41 -11.18 7.36
CA ILE A 18 -0.10 -12.46 6.70
C ILE A 18 0.33 -12.24 5.24
N VAL A 19 -0.27 -11.26 4.56
CA VAL A 19 0.01 -11.00 3.15
C VAL A 19 1.17 -10.01 3.04
N PRO A 20 2.38 -10.44 2.61
CA PRO A 20 3.47 -9.49 2.37
C PRO A 20 3.03 -8.47 1.31
N GLY A 21 3.11 -7.19 1.67
CA GLY A 21 2.67 -6.11 0.81
C GLY A 21 3.54 -5.88 -0.42
N PRO A 22 3.09 -5.04 -1.37
CA PRO A 22 3.85 -4.69 -2.57
C PRO A 22 5.20 -4.00 -2.26
N ASP A 23 5.29 -3.32 -1.12
CA ASP A 23 6.51 -2.72 -0.56
C ASP A 23 7.57 -3.79 -0.23
N VAL A 24 7.16 -4.87 0.44
CA VAL A 24 8.06 -5.99 0.76
C VAL A 24 8.52 -6.67 -0.53
N PHE A 25 7.62 -6.90 -1.49
CA PHE A 25 7.99 -7.46 -2.80
C PHE A 25 8.95 -6.57 -3.58
N LEU A 26 8.77 -5.24 -3.54
CA LEU A 26 9.68 -4.30 -4.18
C LEU A 26 11.08 -4.42 -3.58
N ILE A 27 11.21 -4.38 -2.25
CA ILE A 27 12.50 -4.49 -1.54
C ILE A 27 13.17 -5.82 -1.85
N LEU A 28 12.42 -6.93 -1.84
CA LEU A 28 12.91 -8.26 -2.20
C LEU A 28 13.42 -8.29 -3.65
N ARG A 29 12.65 -7.77 -4.61
CA ARG A 29 13.06 -7.70 -6.02
C ARG A 29 14.34 -6.89 -6.20
N VAL A 30 14.43 -5.72 -5.57
CA VAL A 30 15.65 -4.89 -5.62
C VAL A 30 16.82 -5.61 -4.96
N SER A 31 16.59 -6.34 -3.87
CA SER A 31 17.64 -7.06 -3.15
C SER A 31 18.21 -8.19 -3.98
N LEU A 32 17.33 -8.94 -4.66
CA LEU A 32 17.73 -10.05 -5.52
C LEU A 32 18.41 -9.58 -6.81
N ALA A 33 18.02 -8.42 -7.35
CA ALA A 33 18.54 -7.94 -8.64
C ALA A 33 19.79 -7.05 -8.51
N HIS A 34 19.87 -6.22 -7.46
CA HIS A 34 20.91 -5.18 -7.33
C HIS A 34 21.70 -5.28 -6.01
N GLY A 35 21.27 -6.11 -5.06
CA GLY A 35 21.94 -6.31 -3.77
C GLY A 35 21.49 -5.36 -2.65
N PHE A 36 21.98 -5.63 -1.43
CA PHE A 36 21.48 -5.02 -0.19
C PHE A 36 21.56 -3.47 -0.16
N ARG A 37 22.64 -2.90 -0.71
CA ARG A 37 22.86 -1.45 -0.69
C ARG A 37 21.75 -0.70 -1.45
N TYR A 38 21.28 -1.23 -2.58
CA TYR A 38 20.20 -0.62 -3.35
C TYR A 38 18.84 -0.82 -2.68
N SER A 39 18.63 -1.96 -2.03
CA SER A 39 17.42 -2.19 -1.22
C SER A 39 17.29 -1.25 -0.04
N PHE A 40 18.41 -0.81 0.56
CA PHE A 40 18.38 0.18 1.63
C PHE A 40 17.82 1.52 1.14
N TYR A 41 18.25 1.99 -0.03
CA TYR A 41 17.69 3.20 -0.63
C TYR A 41 16.21 3.04 -1.01
N ALA A 42 15.81 1.87 -1.52
CA ALA A 42 14.40 1.57 -1.78
C ALA A 42 13.55 1.62 -0.50
N CYS A 43 14.06 1.03 0.59
CA CYS A 43 13.43 1.08 1.91
C CYS A 43 13.29 2.52 2.43
N LEU A 44 14.34 3.34 2.33
CA LEU A 44 14.29 4.75 2.70
C LEU A 44 13.23 5.52 1.91
N GLY A 45 13.11 5.26 0.60
CA GLY A 45 12.06 5.85 -0.23
C GLY A 45 10.65 5.48 0.24
N VAL A 46 10.42 4.20 0.56
CA VAL A 46 9.14 3.72 1.12
C VAL A 46 8.85 4.39 2.46
N CYS A 47 9.82 4.42 3.38
CA CYS A 47 9.67 5.08 4.68
C CYS A 47 9.35 6.58 4.55
N ALA A 48 10.06 7.29 3.67
CA ALA A 48 9.81 8.71 3.42
C ALA A 48 8.39 8.95 2.88
N GLY A 49 7.92 8.09 1.97
CA GLY A 49 6.55 8.13 1.47
C GLY A 49 5.51 7.90 2.57
N ILE A 50 5.73 6.93 3.45
CA ILE A 50 4.84 6.65 4.60
C ILE A 50 4.81 7.84 5.55
N VAL A 51 5.96 8.43 5.89
CA VAL A 51 6.04 9.61 6.77
C VAL A 51 5.27 10.79 6.15
N LEU A 52 5.46 11.04 4.86
CA LEU A 52 4.73 12.09 4.15
C LEU A 52 3.22 11.83 4.16
N TRP A 53 2.79 10.59 3.92
CA TRP A 53 1.38 10.21 4.00
C TRP A 53 0.77 10.39 5.39
N VAL A 54 1.48 9.96 6.44
CA VAL A 54 1.05 10.15 7.84
C VAL A 54 0.95 11.63 8.17
N PHE A 55 1.90 12.44 7.73
CA PHE A 55 1.86 13.89 7.91
C PHE A 55 0.64 14.50 7.20
N LEU A 56 0.41 14.18 5.93
CA LEU A 56 -0.76 14.68 5.18
C LEU A 56 -2.08 14.30 5.86
N THR A 57 -2.20 13.06 6.31
CA THR A 57 -3.42 12.57 6.98
C THR A 57 -3.64 13.20 8.35
N ALA A 58 -2.58 13.44 9.12
CA ALA A 58 -2.64 14.11 10.42
C ALA A 58 -3.00 15.61 10.32
N PHE A 59 -2.48 16.33 9.31
CA PHE A 59 -2.56 17.79 9.24
C PHE A 59 -3.68 18.35 8.37
N GLY A 60 -4.46 17.55 7.64
CA GLY A 60 -5.56 18.15 6.86
C GLY A 60 -6.26 17.29 5.83
N LEU A 61 -5.79 16.08 5.54
CA LEU A 61 -6.44 15.26 4.50
C LEU A 61 -7.90 14.92 4.87
N LYS A 62 -8.20 14.76 6.16
CA LYS A 62 -9.58 14.57 6.65
C LYS A 62 -10.48 15.78 6.31
N ALA A 63 -10.02 17.00 6.58
CA ALA A 63 -10.77 18.22 6.26
C ALA A 63 -10.97 18.38 4.74
N LEU A 64 -9.97 18.02 3.94
CA LEU A 64 -10.08 18.02 2.47
C LEU A 64 -11.14 17.03 1.97
N PHE A 65 -11.18 15.82 2.54
CA PHE A 65 -12.17 14.81 2.17
C PHE A 65 -13.60 15.16 2.62
N GLU A 66 -13.76 15.93 3.70
CA GLU A 66 -15.06 16.46 4.14
C GLU A 66 -15.53 17.62 3.23
N ALA A 67 -14.62 18.51 2.82
CA ALA A 67 -14.96 19.62 1.92
C ALA A 67 -15.28 19.17 0.48
N ALA A 68 -14.60 18.13 -0.02
CA ALA A 68 -14.77 17.61 -1.38
C ALA A 68 -14.88 16.08 -1.37
N PRO A 69 -16.07 15.52 -1.09
CA PRO A 69 -16.27 14.07 -0.99
C PRO A 69 -15.95 13.34 -2.32
N LEU A 70 -16.08 14.02 -3.45
CA LEU A 70 -15.75 13.51 -4.78
C LEU A 70 -14.28 13.07 -4.90
N ILE A 71 -13.35 13.80 -4.25
CA ILE A 71 -11.92 13.46 -4.24
C ILE A 71 -11.69 12.13 -3.50
N ARG A 72 -12.39 11.91 -2.38
CA ARG A 72 -12.31 10.67 -1.62
C ARG A 72 -12.75 9.47 -2.46
N TYR A 73 -13.86 9.60 -3.19
CA TYR A 73 -14.37 8.54 -4.06
C TYR A 73 -13.46 8.28 -5.27
N ALA A 74 -12.98 9.35 -5.91
CA ALA A 74 -12.05 9.23 -7.04
C ALA A 74 -10.75 8.54 -6.62
N LEU A 75 -10.20 8.92 -5.45
CA LEU A 75 -8.99 8.29 -4.90
C LEU A 75 -9.24 6.82 -4.58
N ALA A 76 -10.36 6.49 -3.94
CA ALA A 76 -10.72 5.10 -3.64
C ALA A 76 -10.85 4.24 -4.91
N LEU A 77 -11.52 4.76 -5.94
CA LEU A 77 -11.66 4.08 -7.22
C LEU A 77 -10.30 3.89 -7.91
N PHE A 78 -9.47 4.94 -7.92
CA PHE A 78 -8.12 4.87 -8.48
C PHE A 78 -7.26 3.82 -7.75
N SER A 79 -7.32 3.76 -6.41
CA SER A 79 -6.60 2.75 -5.62
C SER A 79 -7.02 1.33 -5.99
N VAL A 80 -8.32 1.06 -6.12
CA VAL A 80 -8.82 -0.28 -6.50
C VAL A 80 -8.36 -0.63 -7.92
N CYS A 81 -8.54 0.28 -8.89
CA CYS A 81 -8.10 0.07 -10.26
C CYS A 81 -6.59 -0.19 -10.36
N TYR A 82 -5.79 0.56 -9.59
CA TYR A 82 -4.34 0.39 -9.58
C TYR A 82 -3.91 -0.99 -9.03
N LEU A 83 -4.53 -1.45 -7.94
CA LEU A 83 -4.24 -2.78 -7.38
C LEU A 83 -4.69 -3.92 -8.32
N LEU A 84 -5.84 -3.77 -8.99
CA LEU A 84 -6.30 -4.74 -9.99
C LEU A 84 -5.33 -4.80 -11.19
N PHE A 85 -4.86 -3.64 -11.65
CA PHE A 85 -3.85 -3.57 -12.71
C PHE A 85 -2.53 -4.24 -12.28
N LEU A 86 -2.06 -3.98 -11.06
CA LEU A 86 -0.84 -4.59 -10.54
C LEU A 86 -0.98 -6.12 -10.40
N SER A 87 -2.15 -6.59 -9.93
CA SER A 87 -2.51 -8.01 -9.87
C SER A 87 -2.44 -8.67 -11.25
N PHE A 88 -3.06 -8.06 -12.26
CA PHE A 88 -3.00 -8.54 -13.64
C PHE A 88 -1.56 -8.61 -14.16
N LEU A 89 -0.75 -7.57 -13.91
CA LEU A 89 0.66 -7.55 -14.33
C LEU A 89 1.47 -8.66 -13.68
N LEU A 90 1.21 -8.96 -12.40
CA LEU A 90 1.87 -10.03 -11.66
C LEU A 90 1.53 -11.41 -12.24
N PHE A 91 0.24 -11.67 -12.51
CA PHE A 91 -0.19 -12.92 -13.18
C PHE A 91 0.40 -13.08 -14.58
N ARG A 92 0.47 -12.00 -15.36
CA ARG A 92 1.06 -12.03 -16.70
C ARG A 92 2.56 -12.31 -16.65
N SER A 93 3.29 -11.67 -15.74
CA SER A 93 4.73 -11.90 -15.56
C SER A 93 5.03 -13.32 -15.09
N ALA A 94 4.21 -13.90 -14.22
CA ALA A 94 4.35 -15.29 -13.78
C ALA A 94 4.17 -16.28 -14.95
N ARG A 95 3.28 -15.98 -15.90
CA ARG A 95 3.02 -16.82 -17.08
C ARG A 95 4.06 -16.71 -18.19
N SER A 96 4.86 -15.63 -18.22
CA SER A 96 5.85 -15.35 -19.27
C SER A 96 7.21 -16.04 -19.05
N LYS A 97 7.45 -16.70 -17.91
CA LYS A 97 8.57 -17.63 -17.76
C LYS A 97 8.17 -18.99 -18.35
N LYS A 98 8.26 -19.10 -19.67
CA LYS A 98 8.33 -20.38 -20.38
C LYS A 98 9.42 -20.28 -21.42
#